data_AF-A0A397G4J1-F1
#
_entry.id   AF-A0A397G4J1-F1
#
_cell.length_a   1.000
_cell.length_b   1.000
_cell.length_c   1.000
_cell.angle_alpha   90.00
_cell.angle_beta   90.00
_cell.angle_gamma   90.00
#
_symmetry.space_group_name_H-M   'P 1'
#
loop_
_entity.id
_entity.type
_entity.pdbx_description
1 polymer ?
#
loop_
_entity_poly.entity_id
_entity_poly.type
_entity_poly.pdbx_seq_one_letter_code
_entity_poly.pdbx_strand_id
1 'polypeptide(L)'
;MLVKNFKNFKNFKNFLTQKKIFTISHPGFHNSISDDPGSTFTPEKDRYHLYCSLGCPYSQRTTVMRALKGLEDIIGLSYTDCRRTDKGLKFSSPEEMPGCIPDTVNNFTYVYELYQKADPKYDRTFTIPILWDKKLGTIVNNESHEIMRIFNKAFDKLRPEENRKSYYPESLCVEIDEIDNWTKFEENALMCGIAKTQKEYDENVAIVFEILDKVEEILSKKQFITGTIFTGADIKLWTMIVRFDPVCTTALKCNLKLIRTDYPNILRWAREIYQMPKLADTLNMYHCKRLLPVGFDSSVIPIYDGPDLSKPIIRS
;
A
#
# COMPACT_ATOMS: atom_id res chain seq x y z
N MET A 1 -14.16 -28.50 20.41
CA MET A 1 -15.50 -28.04 20.85
C MET A 1 -15.60 -26.50 20.82
N LEU A 2 -15.06 -25.82 19.80
CA LEU A 2 -15.01 -24.35 19.68
C LEU A 2 -15.15 -23.86 18.20
N VAL A 3 -15.93 -24.56 17.37
CA VAL A 3 -16.14 -24.18 15.95
C VAL A 3 -17.63 -23.93 15.63
N LYS A 4 -18.53 -23.97 16.63
CA LYS A 4 -19.99 -23.92 16.40
C LYS A 4 -20.71 -22.59 16.71
N ASN A 5 -20.03 -21.55 17.21
CA ASN A 5 -20.71 -20.35 17.71
C ASN A 5 -20.54 -19.05 16.89
N PHE A 6 -20.15 -19.11 15.61
CA PHE A 6 -20.07 -17.91 14.75
C PHE A 6 -21.36 -17.58 13.97
N LYS A 7 -22.54 -18.04 14.42
CA LYS A 7 -23.80 -17.93 13.66
C LYS A 7 -24.73 -16.76 13.99
N ASN A 8 -24.37 -15.84 14.89
CA ASN A 8 -25.26 -14.71 15.24
C ASN A 8 -24.74 -13.35 14.74
N PHE A 9 -24.75 -13.16 13.40
CA PHE A 9 -24.39 -11.92 12.69
C PHE A 9 -25.58 -10.96 12.43
N LYS A 10 -26.71 -11.08 13.14
CA LYS A 10 -27.87 -10.19 12.92
C LYS A 10 -27.74 -8.79 13.53
N ASN A 11 -26.78 -8.56 14.43
CA ASN A 11 -26.55 -7.24 15.06
C ASN A 11 -25.48 -6.38 14.35
N PHE A 12 -24.91 -6.85 13.24
CA PHE A 12 -23.74 -6.24 12.60
C PHE A 12 -24.02 -4.92 11.87
N LYS A 13 -25.24 -4.77 11.32
CA LYS A 13 -25.67 -3.49 10.71
C LYS A 13 -25.60 -2.30 11.69
N ASN A 14 -25.74 -2.59 12.99
CA ASN A 14 -25.62 -1.59 14.06
C ASN A 14 -24.17 -1.38 14.55
N PHE A 15 -23.27 -2.35 14.33
CA PHE A 15 -21.87 -2.24 14.77
C PHE A 15 -21.06 -1.35 13.83
N LEU A 16 -21.28 -1.47 12.51
CA LEU A 16 -20.63 -0.60 11.53
C LEU A 16 -21.18 0.85 11.53
N THR A 17 -22.42 1.07 11.95
CA THR A 17 -23.04 2.40 11.98
C THR A 17 -22.75 3.22 13.25
N GLN A 18 -22.22 2.61 14.31
CA GLN A 18 -21.95 3.31 15.58
C GLN A 18 -20.52 3.82 15.77
N LYS A 19 -19.55 3.40 14.94
CA LYS A 19 -18.27 4.11 14.88
C LYS A 19 -18.46 5.35 14.01
N LYS A 20 -18.59 6.52 14.65
CA LYS A 20 -18.32 7.83 14.02
C LYS A 20 -17.19 7.65 13.01
N ILE A 21 -17.48 7.89 11.74
CA ILE A 21 -16.51 7.87 10.66
C ILE A 21 -15.55 9.03 10.93
N PHE A 22 -14.52 8.75 11.70
CA PHE A 22 -13.33 9.56 11.75
C PHE A 22 -12.55 9.22 10.48
N THR A 23 -12.66 10.07 9.46
CA THR A 23 -11.49 10.33 8.62
C THR A 23 -10.39 10.78 9.57
N ILE A 24 -9.50 9.86 9.92
CA ILE A 24 -8.28 10.21 10.63
C ILE A 24 -7.46 10.98 9.58
N SER A 25 -7.59 12.30 9.54
CA SER A 25 -6.51 13.12 9.00
C SER A 25 -5.32 12.79 9.88
N HIS A 26 -4.45 11.92 9.40
CA HIS A 26 -3.19 11.68 10.06
C HIS A 26 -2.43 12.99 9.94
N PRO A 27 -2.14 13.72 11.03
CA PRO A 27 -1.39 14.94 10.90
C PRO A 27 -0.02 14.65 10.24
N GLY A 28 0.21 15.29 9.10
CA GLY A 28 1.30 14.99 8.17
C GLY A 28 1.33 16.02 7.02
N PHE A 29 2.01 15.69 5.93
CA PHE A 29 2.08 16.54 4.75
C PHE A 29 0.99 16.09 3.76
N HIS A 30 0.07 16.99 3.42
CA HIS A 30 -1.12 16.70 2.60
C HIS A 30 -1.27 17.68 1.42
N ASN A 31 -0.16 18.25 0.94
CA ASN A 31 -0.25 19.14 -0.21
C ASN A 31 -0.52 18.34 -1.49
N SER A 32 -1.09 19.01 -2.48
CA SER A 32 -1.36 18.46 -3.81
C SER A 32 -0.46 19.10 -4.87
N ILE A 33 -0.33 18.44 -6.02
CA ILE A 33 0.29 19.01 -7.23
C ILE A 33 -0.83 19.35 -8.20
N SER A 34 -0.89 20.61 -8.64
CA SER A 34 -1.90 21.08 -9.58
C SER A 34 -1.30 22.12 -10.54
N ASP A 35 -1.87 22.22 -11.73
CA ASP A 35 -1.60 23.27 -12.71
C ASP A 35 -2.55 24.48 -12.55
N ASP A 36 -3.41 24.48 -11.53
CA ASP A 36 -4.28 25.61 -11.22
C ASP A 36 -3.47 26.87 -10.86
N PRO A 37 -3.93 28.08 -11.26
CA PRO A 37 -3.27 29.33 -10.90
C PRO A 37 -3.05 29.47 -9.39
N GLY A 38 -1.81 29.80 -8.99
CA GLY A 38 -1.43 29.97 -7.58
C GLY A 38 -1.01 28.69 -6.86
N SER A 39 -1.01 27.54 -7.53
CA SER A 39 -0.51 26.28 -6.96
C SER A 39 0.97 26.38 -6.59
N THR A 40 1.31 26.04 -5.34
CA THR A 40 2.71 26.01 -4.87
C THR A 40 3.52 24.89 -5.54
N PHE A 41 2.88 23.74 -5.77
CA PHE A 41 3.47 22.57 -6.41
C PHE A 41 2.81 22.37 -7.78
N THR A 42 3.58 22.58 -8.85
CA THR A 42 3.14 22.49 -10.25
C THR A 42 3.76 21.29 -10.95
N PRO A 43 3.02 20.57 -11.81
CA PRO A 43 3.53 19.36 -12.46
C PRO A 43 4.67 19.69 -13.43
N GLU A 44 5.88 19.31 -13.05
CA GLU A 44 7.12 19.58 -13.79
C GLU A 44 7.94 18.30 -13.91
N LYS A 45 8.51 18.05 -15.09
CA LYS A 45 9.50 17.00 -15.29
C LYS A 45 10.73 17.30 -14.43
N ASP A 46 11.30 16.28 -13.81
CA ASP A 46 12.52 16.36 -13.00
C ASP A 46 12.41 17.25 -11.74
N ARG A 47 11.22 17.67 -11.30
CA ARG A 47 11.02 18.41 -10.04
C ARG A 47 10.81 17.52 -8.83
N TYR A 48 10.12 16.38 -9.01
CA TYR A 48 9.67 15.55 -7.89
C TYR A 48 10.50 14.29 -7.71
N HIS A 49 10.56 13.80 -6.48
CA HIS A 49 11.21 12.55 -6.12
C HIS A 49 10.33 11.75 -5.16
N LEU A 50 10.30 10.44 -5.32
CA LEU A 50 9.52 9.54 -4.48
C LEU A 50 10.46 8.71 -3.61
N TYR A 51 10.35 8.81 -2.29
CA TYR A 51 11.05 7.92 -1.36
C TYR A 51 10.09 6.82 -0.90
N CYS A 52 10.52 5.57 -1.04
CA CYS A 52 9.71 4.38 -0.80
C CYS A 52 10.51 3.27 -0.13
N SER A 53 9.82 2.20 0.26
CA SER A 53 10.44 0.89 0.51
C SER A 53 9.72 -0.18 -0.29
N LEU A 54 10.47 -1.08 -0.92
CA LEU A 54 9.91 -2.23 -1.64
C LEU A 54 9.10 -3.16 -0.72
N GLY A 55 9.41 -3.18 0.57
CA GLY A 55 8.70 -4.01 1.53
C GLY A 55 7.35 -3.43 1.97
N CYS A 56 7.12 -2.13 1.76
CA CYS A 56 5.99 -1.41 2.32
C CYS A 56 4.78 -1.44 1.37
N PRO A 57 3.60 -1.95 1.78
CA PRO A 57 2.41 -1.95 0.94
C PRO A 57 1.96 -0.53 0.54
N TYR A 58 2.02 0.43 1.47
CA TYR A 58 1.70 1.83 1.22
C TYR A 58 2.64 2.47 0.18
N SER A 59 3.94 2.14 0.19
CA SER A 59 4.88 2.57 -0.85
C SER A 59 4.65 1.86 -2.17
N GLN A 60 4.25 0.59 -2.14
CA GLN A 60 3.99 -0.15 -3.38
C GLN A 60 2.80 0.47 -4.14
N ARG A 61 1.79 0.98 -3.46
CA ARG A 61 0.66 1.69 -4.10
C ARG A 61 1.11 2.83 -5.01
N THR A 62 2.04 3.65 -4.53
CA THR A 62 2.53 4.83 -5.27
C THR A 62 3.47 4.42 -6.40
N THR A 63 4.28 3.37 -6.22
CA THR A 63 5.18 2.85 -7.26
C THR A 63 4.42 2.10 -8.37
N VAL A 64 3.35 1.37 -8.04
CA VAL A 64 2.40 0.80 -9.01
C VAL A 64 1.77 1.93 -9.82
N MET A 65 1.23 2.97 -9.18
CA MET A 65 0.66 4.10 -9.90
C MET A 65 1.70 4.82 -10.77
N ARG A 66 2.94 5.00 -10.27
CA ARG A 66 4.06 5.58 -11.03
C ARG A 66 4.36 4.77 -12.30
N ALA A 67 4.39 3.44 -12.21
CA ALA A 67 4.65 2.56 -13.36
C ALA A 67 3.48 2.58 -14.38
N LEU A 68 2.24 2.50 -13.89
CA LEU A 68 1.03 2.48 -14.70
C LEU A 68 0.76 3.81 -15.44
N LYS A 69 1.17 4.93 -14.84
CA LYS A 69 1.07 6.27 -15.44
C LYS A 69 2.30 6.66 -16.25
N GLY A 70 3.29 5.76 -16.35
CA GLY A 70 4.53 5.99 -17.10
C GLY A 70 5.31 7.21 -16.60
N LEU A 71 5.45 7.36 -15.29
CA LEU A 71 6.07 8.53 -14.64
C LEU A 71 7.55 8.31 -14.33
N GLU A 72 8.17 7.25 -14.85
CA GLU A 72 9.51 6.83 -14.43
C GLU A 72 10.63 7.83 -14.80
N ASP A 73 10.48 8.55 -15.91
CA ASP A 73 11.36 9.63 -16.36
C ASP A 73 10.90 11.03 -15.89
N ILE A 74 9.81 11.15 -15.12
CA ILE A 74 9.35 12.42 -14.55
C ILE A 74 9.69 12.50 -13.06
N ILE A 75 9.41 11.41 -12.34
CA ILE A 75 9.50 11.35 -10.88
C ILE A 75 10.64 10.40 -10.51
N GLY A 76 11.68 10.95 -9.90
CA GLY A 76 12.80 10.17 -9.38
C GLY A 76 12.34 9.21 -8.27
N LEU A 77 13.18 8.23 -7.95
CA LEU A 77 12.82 7.17 -7.00
C LEU A 77 14.03 6.79 -6.15
N SER A 78 13.80 6.65 -4.84
CA SER A 78 14.74 6.01 -3.91
C SER A 78 14.01 4.91 -3.13
N TYR A 79 14.72 3.81 -2.85
CA TYR A 79 14.23 2.71 -2.04
C TYR A 79 15.11 2.55 -0.81
N THR A 80 14.50 2.67 0.36
CA THR A 80 15.17 2.44 1.64
C THR A 80 15.56 0.97 1.81
N ASP A 81 16.37 0.71 2.81
CA ASP A 81 16.56 -0.62 3.39
C ASP A 81 15.22 -1.25 3.80
N CYS A 82 15.17 -2.58 3.82
CA CYS A 82 14.06 -3.36 4.34
C CYS A 82 14.18 -3.62 5.85
N ARG A 83 15.36 -3.41 6.45
CA ARG A 83 15.60 -3.54 7.89
C ARG A 83 15.57 -2.18 8.56
N ARG A 84 14.86 -2.09 9.68
CA ARG A 84 14.84 -0.88 10.53
C ARG A 84 16.04 -0.89 11.46
N THR A 85 16.71 0.24 11.55
CA THR A 85 17.74 0.52 12.56
C THR A 85 17.12 1.23 13.77
N ASP A 86 17.91 1.48 14.81
CA ASP A 86 17.56 2.36 15.93
C ASP A 86 17.19 3.79 15.47
N LYS A 87 17.76 4.24 14.35
CA LYS A 87 17.47 5.52 13.71
C LYS A 87 16.38 5.46 12.63
N GLY A 88 15.70 4.32 12.50
CA GLY A 88 14.66 4.10 11.50
C GLY A 88 15.18 3.53 10.19
N LEU A 89 14.53 3.89 9.07
CA LEU A 89 14.85 3.38 7.74
C LEU A 89 16.06 4.12 7.14
N LYS A 90 17.07 3.34 6.74
CA LYS A 90 18.31 3.81 6.11
C LYS A 90 18.17 3.82 4.58
N PHE A 91 18.83 4.76 3.92
CA PHE A 91 19.12 4.71 2.48
C PHE A 91 20.42 3.94 2.25
N SER A 92 20.31 2.61 2.17
CA SER A 92 21.46 1.73 1.91
C SER A 92 21.83 1.70 0.43
N SER A 93 23.09 1.40 0.11
CA SER A 93 23.49 1.14 -1.28
C SER A 93 22.99 -0.24 -1.76
N PRO A 94 22.93 -0.48 -3.09
CA PRO A 94 22.58 -1.80 -3.62
C PRO A 94 23.52 -2.92 -3.17
N GLU A 95 24.79 -2.60 -2.89
CA GLU A 95 25.80 -3.54 -2.38
C GLU A 95 25.54 -3.91 -0.90
N GLU A 96 25.11 -2.93 -0.09
CA GLU A 96 24.74 -3.17 1.31
C GLU A 96 23.43 -3.97 1.42
N MET A 97 22.45 -3.63 0.57
CA MET A 97 21.14 -4.28 0.55
C MET A 97 20.58 -4.30 -0.90
N PRO A 98 20.60 -5.46 -1.58
CA PRO A 98 20.09 -5.56 -2.95
C PRO A 98 18.65 -5.08 -3.08
N GLY A 99 18.39 -4.26 -4.09
CA GLY A 99 17.07 -3.64 -4.35
C GLY A 99 16.88 -2.26 -3.72
N CYS A 100 17.80 -1.81 -2.86
CA CYS A 100 17.81 -0.41 -2.41
C CYS A 100 18.28 0.53 -3.52
N ILE A 101 17.80 1.78 -3.45
CA ILE A 101 18.28 2.89 -4.27
C ILE A 101 18.56 4.02 -3.29
N PRO A 102 19.82 4.46 -3.11
CA PRO A 102 20.18 5.47 -2.14
C PRO A 102 19.50 6.82 -2.43
N ASP A 103 19.53 7.72 -1.47
CA ASP A 103 19.10 9.10 -1.70
C ASP A 103 20.14 9.85 -2.53
N THR A 104 19.85 10.05 -3.81
CA THR A 104 20.71 10.83 -4.74
C THR A 104 20.31 12.30 -4.84
N VAL A 105 19.30 12.73 -4.08
CA VAL A 105 18.76 14.10 -4.13
C VAL A 105 19.34 14.93 -3.01
N ASN A 106 19.26 14.45 -1.76
CA ASN A 106 19.78 15.17 -0.59
C ASN A 106 21.04 14.54 0.00
N ASN A 107 21.38 13.31 -0.43
CA ASN A 107 22.45 12.49 0.16
C ASN A 107 22.24 12.22 1.65
N PHE A 108 20.97 12.12 2.09
CA PHE A 108 20.66 11.72 3.47
C PHE A 108 20.91 10.24 3.69
N THR A 109 21.19 9.88 4.94
CA THR A 109 21.41 8.49 5.35
C THR A 109 20.12 7.84 5.83
N TYR A 110 19.20 8.60 6.41
CA TYR A 110 17.96 8.11 7.02
C TYR A 110 16.73 8.92 6.60
N VAL A 111 15.58 8.25 6.62
CA VAL A 111 14.29 8.87 6.27
C VAL A 111 13.93 10.05 7.18
N TYR A 112 14.27 10.00 8.47
CA TYR A 112 13.92 11.08 9.41
C TYR A 112 14.52 12.43 9.01
N GLU A 113 15.66 12.43 8.30
CA GLU A 113 16.35 13.65 7.86
C GLU A 113 15.51 14.43 6.85
N LEU A 114 14.72 13.74 6.00
CA LEU A 114 13.75 14.37 5.10
C LEU A 114 12.68 15.15 5.88
N TYR A 115 12.16 14.54 6.95
CA TYR A 115 11.15 15.17 7.81
C TYR A 115 11.72 16.36 8.56
N GLN A 116 12.91 16.22 9.17
CA GLN A 116 13.57 17.32 9.87
C GLN A 116 13.94 18.47 8.93
N LYS A 117 14.27 18.17 7.67
CA LYS A 117 14.53 19.17 6.64
C LYS A 117 13.27 19.94 6.26
N ALA A 118 12.15 19.25 6.09
CA ALA A 118 10.86 19.84 5.72
C ALA A 118 10.21 20.62 6.88
N ASP A 119 10.34 20.11 8.10
CA ASP A 119 9.88 20.75 9.33
C ASP A 119 10.82 20.38 10.50
N PRO A 120 11.70 21.30 10.94
CA PRO A 120 12.61 21.05 12.05
C PRO A 120 11.94 20.76 13.39
N LYS A 121 10.63 21.05 13.52
CA LYS A 121 9.83 20.78 14.73
C LYS A 121 8.99 19.51 14.59
N TYR A 122 9.16 18.73 13.52
CA TYR A 122 8.40 17.51 13.31
C TYR A 122 8.70 16.49 14.43
N ASP A 123 7.67 16.14 15.20
CA ASP A 123 7.74 15.32 16.41
C ASP A 123 6.98 14.00 16.30
N ARG A 124 6.62 13.60 15.07
CA ARG A 124 5.78 12.42 14.78
C ARG A 124 6.57 11.30 14.13
N THR A 125 5.89 10.21 13.80
CA THR A 125 6.48 9.05 13.12
C THR A 125 6.96 9.40 11.71
N PHE A 126 8.20 9.03 11.40
CA PHE A 126 8.78 9.17 10.07
C PHE A 126 8.31 8.02 9.16
N THR A 127 7.28 8.28 8.35
CA THR A 127 6.63 7.28 7.49
C THR A 127 7.16 7.31 6.05
N ILE A 128 6.77 6.31 5.27
CA ILE A 128 6.93 6.22 3.82
C ILE A 128 5.60 5.71 3.24
N PRO A 129 5.24 6.06 2.00
CA PRO A 129 5.99 6.83 1.01
C PRO A 129 6.09 8.33 1.31
N ILE A 130 7.06 9.01 0.68
CA ILE A 130 7.22 10.47 0.73
C ILE A 130 7.33 10.98 -0.71
N LEU A 131 6.43 11.89 -1.10
CA LEU A 131 6.56 12.68 -2.32
C LEU A 131 7.28 13.99 -1.98
N TRP A 132 8.47 14.17 -2.55
CA TRP A 132 9.39 15.27 -2.26
C TRP A 132 9.47 16.24 -3.42
N ASP A 133 9.52 17.53 -3.11
CA ASP A 133 9.81 18.60 -4.07
C ASP A 133 11.29 18.96 -3.99
N LYS A 134 12.04 18.69 -5.06
CA LYS A 134 13.47 19.03 -5.13
C LYS A 134 13.72 20.53 -5.24
N LYS A 135 12.76 21.29 -5.77
CA LYS A 135 12.89 22.74 -5.98
C LYS A 135 12.75 23.50 -4.66
N LEU A 136 11.76 23.12 -3.85
CA LEU A 136 11.51 23.75 -2.55
C LEU A 136 12.23 23.03 -1.39
N GLY A 137 12.78 21.84 -1.62
CA GLY A 137 13.48 21.06 -0.61
C GLY A 137 12.57 20.68 0.56
N THR A 138 11.34 20.27 0.27
CA THR A 138 10.31 19.94 1.27
C THR A 138 9.43 18.77 0.84
N ILE A 139 8.68 18.21 1.81
CA ILE A 139 7.71 17.15 1.57
C ILE A 139 6.42 17.78 1.00
N VAL A 140 5.98 17.30 -0.16
CA VAL A 140 4.67 17.62 -0.73
C VAL A 140 3.60 16.85 0.02
N ASN A 141 3.74 15.52 0.04
CA ASN A 141 2.73 14.62 0.55
C ASN A 141 3.37 13.33 1.12
N ASN A 142 2.84 12.78 2.20
CA ASN A 142 3.25 11.48 2.74
C ASN A 142 2.08 10.49 2.97
N GLU A 143 0.91 10.75 2.39
CA GLU A 143 -0.22 9.86 2.38
C GLU A 143 -0.32 9.13 1.02
N SER A 144 -0.12 7.81 1.06
CA SER A 144 -0.10 6.95 -0.13
C SER A 144 -1.31 7.10 -1.04
N HIS A 145 -2.51 7.25 -0.47
CA HIS A 145 -3.75 7.37 -1.23
C HIS A 145 -3.82 8.69 -1.98
N GLU A 146 -3.45 9.78 -1.32
CA GLU A 146 -3.40 11.12 -1.93
C GLU A 146 -2.33 11.16 -3.02
N ILE A 147 -1.16 10.58 -2.79
CA ILE A 147 -0.09 10.47 -3.80
C ILE A 147 -0.59 9.68 -5.03
N MET A 148 -1.35 8.60 -4.85
CA MET A 148 -1.97 7.90 -5.99
C MET A 148 -2.92 8.82 -6.77
N ARG A 149 -3.75 9.61 -6.08
CA ARG A 149 -4.66 10.57 -6.73
C ARG A 149 -3.89 11.66 -7.48
N ILE A 150 -2.79 12.15 -6.91
CA ILE A 150 -1.87 13.09 -7.58
C ILE A 150 -1.32 12.47 -8.86
N PHE A 151 -0.71 11.28 -8.78
CA PHE A 151 -0.11 10.61 -9.94
C PHE A 151 -1.15 10.24 -11.00
N ASN A 152 -2.39 9.95 -10.60
CA ASN A 152 -3.46 9.60 -11.52
C ASN A 152 -3.77 10.70 -12.55
N LYS A 153 -3.58 11.98 -12.20
CA LYS A 153 -4.04 13.12 -13.03
C LYS A 153 -3.00 14.23 -13.24
N ALA A 154 -2.25 14.62 -12.21
CA ALA A 154 -1.49 15.88 -12.21
C ALA A 154 -0.46 15.97 -13.35
N PHE A 155 0.06 14.84 -13.81
CA PHE A 155 1.11 14.77 -14.82
C PHE A 155 0.62 14.37 -16.22
N ASP A 156 -0.70 14.24 -16.43
CA ASP A 156 -1.27 13.74 -17.70
C ASP A 156 -0.81 14.57 -18.91
N LYS A 157 -0.71 15.90 -18.75
CA LYS A 157 -0.25 16.82 -19.81
C LYS A 157 1.20 16.55 -20.24
N LEU A 158 2.01 15.93 -19.39
CA LEU A 158 3.41 15.59 -19.67
C LEU A 158 3.57 14.18 -20.27
N ARG A 159 2.48 13.41 -20.43
CA ARG A 159 2.51 12.01 -20.84
C ARG A 159 1.80 11.76 -22.17
N PRO A 160 2.17 10.72 -22.94
CA PRO A 160 1.40 10.21 -24.07
C PRO A 160 -0.02 9.78 -23.66
N GLU A 161 -0.96 9.77 -24.60
CA GLU A 161 -2.38 9.51 -24.34
C GLU A 161 -2.63 8.13 -23.73
N GLU A 162 -1.90 7.11 -24.17
CA GLU A 162 -1.98 5.75 -23.66
C GLU A 162 -1.71 5.63 -22.14
N ASN A 163 -0.93 6.57 -21.58
CA ASN A 163 -0.61 6.61 -20.15
C ASN A 163 -1.56 7.53 -19.35
N ARG A 164 -2.48 8.23 -20.02
CA ARG A 164 -3.47 9.14 -19.39
C ARG A 164 -4.72 8.42 -18.90
N LYS A 165 -4.78 7.08 -19.01
CA LYS A 165 -5.85 6.28 -18.40
C LYS A 165 -6.05 6.65 -16.93
N SER A 166 -7.31 6.86 -16.53
CA SER A 166 -7.66 7.12 -15.13
C SER A 166 -7.94 5.81 -14.39
N TYR A 167 -7.32 5.66 -13.24
CA TYR A 167 -7.57 4.63 -12.23
C TYR A 167 -8.55 5.12 -11.14
N TYR A 168 -9.12 6.31 -11.33
CA TYR A 168 -10.22 6.86 -10.53
C TYR A 168 -11.18 7.61 -11.46
N PRO A 169 -11.89 6.89 -12.36
CA PRO A 169 -12.82 7.52 -13.29
C PRO A 169 -14.07 8.00 -12.54
N GLU A 170 -14.67 9.08 -13.04
CA GLU A 170 -15.88 9.69 -12.45
C GLU A 170 -17.04 8.69 -12.32
N SER A 171 -17.20 7.78 -13.28
CA SER A 171 -18.25 6.76 -13.24
C SER A 171 -18.11 5.74 -12.11
N LEU A 172 -16.92 5.58 -11.51
CA LEU A 172 -16.65 4.62 -10.44
C LEU A 172 -16.16 5.27 -9.15
N CYS A 173 -16.05 6.61 -9.08
CA CYS A 173 -15.41 7.26 -7.94
C CYS A 173 -16.12 6.96 -6.61
N VAL A 174 -17.46 6.95 -6.63
CA VAL A 174 -18.29 6.61 -5.45
C VAL A 174 -18.04 5.17 -5.00
N GLU A 175 -18.05 4.20 -5.92
CA GLU A 175 -17.80 2.79 -5.58
C GLU A 175 -16.36 2.57 -5.07
N ILE A 176 -15.38 3.25 -5.67
CA ILE A 176 -13.98 3.21 -5.22
C ILE A 176 -13.88 3.74 -3.79
N ASP A 177 -14.45 4.90 -3.50
CA ASP A 177 -14.36 5.52 -2.18
C ASP A 177 -15.13 4.71 -1.12
N GLU A 178 -16.24 4.07 -1.49
CA GLU A 178 -16.92 3.11 -0.62
C GLU A 178 -16.01 1.94 -0.26
N ILE A 179 -15.38 1.29 -1.24
CA ILE A 179 -14.41 0.20 -1.03
C ILE A 179 -13.25 0.65 -0.16
N ASP A 180 -12.71 1.84 -0.42
CA ASP A 180 -11.63 2.40 0.35
C ASP A 180 -11.98 2.62 1.83
N ASN A 181 -13.25 2.95 2.11
CA ASN A 181 -13.75 3.20 3.45
C ASN A 181 -14.02 1.94 4.27
N TRP A 182 -14.60 0.89 3.66
CA TRP A 182 -14.99 -0.31 4.42
C TRP A 182 -13.90 -1.37 4.49
N THR A 183 -12.96 -1.38 3.55
CA THR A 183 -11.92 -2.41 3.54
C THR A 183 -11.06 -2.33 4.79
N LYS A 184 -10.52 -1.15 5.18
CA LYS A 184 -9.61 -0.97 6.35
C LYS A 184 -8.68 -2.16 6.62
N PHE A 185 -8.28 -2.86 5.56
CA PHE A 185 -7.84 -4.25 5.64
C PHE A 185 -6.44 -4.29 6.22
N GLU A 186 -5.62 -3.34 5.77
CA GLU A 186 -4.26 -3.09 6.21
C GLU A 186 -4.17 -2.71 7.68
N GLU A 187 -5.05 -1.79 8.10
CA GLU A 187 -5.09 -1.31 9.47
C GLU A 187 -5.41 -2.47 10.41
N ASN A 188 -6.46 -3.25 10.13
CA ASN A 188 -6.84 -4.38 10.98
C ASN A 188 -5.79 -5.50 10.96
N ALA A 189 -5.18 -5.80 9.81
CA ALA A 189 -4.09 -6.78 9.74
C ALA A 189 -2.87 -6.33 10.56
N LEU A 190 -2.48 -5.05 10.49
CA LEU A 190 -1.40 -4.51 11.31
C LEU A 190 -1.75 -4.58 12.80
N MET A 191 -2.98 -4.20 13.16
CA MET A 191 -3.48 -4.26 14.54
C MET A 191 -3.45 -5.67 15.12
N CYS A 192 -3.70 -6.72 14.32
CA CYS A 192 -3.52 -8.10 14.77
C CYS A 192 -2.09 -8.37 15.25
N GLY A 193 -1.09 -7.87 14.52
CA GLY A 193 0.32 -8.08 14.85
C GLY A 193 0.75 -7.35 16.12
N ILE A 194 0.26 -6.13 16.34
CA ILE A 194 0.67 -5.27 17.46
C ILE A 194 -0.27 -5.33 18.68
N ALA A 195 -1.33 -6.14 18.61
CA ALA A 195 -2.28 -6.32 19.70
C ALA A 195 -1.58 -6.72 20.99
N LYS A 196 -1.96 -6.09 22.10
CA LYS A 196 -1.38 -6.35 23.43
C LYS A 196 -2.25 -7.28 24.27
N THR A 197 -3.48 -7.53 23.83
CA THR A 197 -4.43 -8.43 24.50
C THR A 197 -5.05 -9.40 23.50
N GLN A 198 -5.46 -10.58 24.01
CA GLN A 198 -6.15 -11.59 23.20
C GLN A 198 -7.45 -11.03 22.59
N LYS A 199 -8.19 -10.23 23.37
CA LYS A 199 -9.44 -9.62 22.92
C LYS A 199 -9.22 -8.67 21.73
N GLU A 200 -8.22 -7.79 21.80
CA GLU A 200 -7.88 -6.91 20.67
C GLU A 200 -7.51 -7.72 19.43
N TYR A 201 -6.72 -8.77 19.58
CA TYR A 201 -6.37 -9.65 18.47
C TYR A 201 -7.61 -10.34 17.88
N ASP A 202 -8.46 -10.95 18.71
CA ASP A 202 -9.66 -11.68 18.28
C ASP A 202 -10.64 -10.77 17.49
N GLU A 203 -10.81 -9.53 17.95
CA GLU A 203 -11.66 -8.53 17.27
C GLU A 203 -11.10 -8.13 15.90
N ASN A 204 -9.80 -7.84 15.80
CA ASN A 204 -9.17 -7.41 14.55
C ASN A 204 -9.08 -8.57 13.54
N VAL A 205 -8.70 -9.77 13.99
CA VAL A 205 -8.55 -10.91 13.09
C VAL A 205 -9.90 -11.34 12.53
N ALA A 206 -10.99 -11.27 13.31
CA ALA A 206 -12.33 -11.51 12.81
C ALA A 206 -12.70 -10.55 11.68
N ILE A 207 -12.41 -9.25 11.83
CA ILE A 207 -12.66 -8.23 10.79
C ILE A 207 -11.85 -8.54 9.53
N VAL A 208 -10.55 -8.87 9.65
CA VAL A 208 -9.69 -9.23 8.52
C VAL A 208 -10.30 -10.34 7.67
N PHE A 209 -10.77 -11.42 8.29
CA PHE A 209 -11.33 -12.55 7.56
C PHE A 209 -12.74 -12.29 7.03
N GLU A 210 -13.54 -11.45 7.68
CA GLU A 210 -14.82 -10.99 7.12
C GLU A 210 -14.62 -10.17 5.84
N ILE A 211 -13.61 -9.28 5.83
CA ILE A 211 -13.24 -8.52 4.64
C ILE A 211 -12.79 -9.45 3.51
N LEU A 212 -11.96 -10.46 3.80
CA LEU A 212 -11.52 -11.42 2.79
C LEU A 212 -12.69 -12.24 2.22
N ASP A 213 -13.59 -12.72 3.06
CA ASP A 213 -14.79 -13.46 2.62
C ASP A 213 -15.67 -12.58 1.71
N LYS A 214 -15.83 -11.29 2.05
CA LYS A 214 -16.56 -10.32 1.22
C LYS A 214 -15.86 -10.04 -0.12
N VAL A 215 -14.54 -9.85 -0.09
CA VAL A 215 -13.73 -9.64 -1.31
C VAL A 215 -13.81 -10.86 -2.23
N GLU A 216 -13.70 -12.06 -1.67
CA GLU A 216 -13.85 -13.32 -2.41
C GLU A 216 -15.22 -13.41 -3.09
N GLU A 217 -16.30 -13.06 -2.37
CA GLU A 217 -17.65 -13.02 -2.95
C GLU A 217 -17.74 -12.01 -4.10
N ILE A 218 -17.17 -10.81 -3.95
CA ILE A 218 -17.15 -9.80 -5.01
C ILE A 218 -16.40 -10.33 -6.25
N LEU A 219 -15.21 -10.89 -6.05
CA LEU A 219 -14.33 -11.37 -7.12
C LEU A 219 -14.80 -12.68 -7.77
N SER A 220 -15.77 -13.38 -7.15
CA SER A 220 -16.47 -14.51 -7.77
C SER A 220 -17.44 -14.07 -8.87
N LYS A 221 -17.89 -12.80 -8.83
CA LYS A 221 -18.87 -12.22 -9.76
C LYS A 221 -18.24 -11.19 -10.69
N LYS A 222 -17.11 -10.61 -10.29
CA LYS A 222 -16.44 -9.52 -11.00
C LYS A 222 -14.98 -9.87 -11.31
N GLN A 223 -14.46 -9.33 -12.41
CA GLN A 223 -13.06 -9.51 -12.78
C GLN A 223 -12.13 -8.78 -11.78
N PHE A 224 -12.50 -7.54 -11.45
CA PHE A 224 -11.84 -6.62 -10.51
C PHE A 224 -12.82 -6.16 -9.43
N ILE A 225 -12.33 -5.54 -8.35
CA ILE A 225 -13.15 -5.22 -7.19
C ILE A 225 -14.30 -4.23 -7.50
N THR A 226 -14.11 -3.40 -8.53
CA THR A 226 -15.08 -2.41 -9.03
C THR A 226 -15.77 -2.81 -10.34
N GLY A 227 -15.61 -4.05 -10.80
CA GLY A 227 -16.28 -4.56 -12.01
C GLY A 227 -15.31 -5.13 -13.03
N THR A 228 -15.34 -4.63 -14.26
CA THR A 228 -14.49 -5.07 -15.38
C THR A 228 -13.28 -4.16 -15.60
N ILE A 229 -13.23 -3.02 -14.92
CA ILE A 229 -12.16 -2.03 -15.04
C ILE A 229 -11.27 -2.12 -13.79
N PHE A 230 -9.97 -2.22 -14.02
CA PHE A 230 -8.96 -2.14 -12.96
C PHE A 230 -8.81 -0.69 -12.47
N THR A 231 -8.95 -0.46 -11.16
CA THR A 231 -8.95 0.88 -10.56
C THR A 231 -7.99 0.99 -9.37
N GLY A 232 -7.91 2.17 -8.77
CA GLY A 232 -7.12 2.43 -7.56
C GLY A 232 -7.51 1.54 -6.37
N ALA A 233 -8.78 1.11 -6.30
CA ALA A 233 -9.25 0.18 -5.28
C ALA A 233 -8.54 -1.18 -5.40
N ASP A 234 -8.35 -1.67 -6.63
CA ASP A 234 -7.61 -2.91 -6.87
C ASP A 234 -6.14 -2.77 -6.47
N ILE A 235 -5.49 -1.66 -6.83
CA ILE A 235 -4.09 -1.38 -6.46
C ILE A 235 -3.92 -1.44 -4.94
N LYS A 236 -4.77 -0.72 -4.20
CA LYS A 236 -4.70 -0.65 -2.74
C LYS A 236 -4.79 -2.04 -2.11
N LEU A 237 -5.84 -2.79 -2.45
CA LEU A 237 -6.06 -4.13 -1.94
C LEU A 237 -4.93 -5.09 -2.35
N TRP A 238 -4.46 -5.01 -3.59
CA TRP A 238 -3.52 -5.97 -4.16
C TRP A 238 -2.18 -5.93 -3.45
N THR A 239 -1.69 -4.73 -3.12
CA THR A 239 -0.44 -4.58 -2.36
C THR A 239 -0.46 -5.30 -1.02
N MET A 240 -1.64 -5.63 -0.48
CA MET A 240 -1.75 -6.33 0.79
C MET A 240 -2.03 -7.81 0.62
N ILE A 241 -2.86 -8.17 -0.35
CA ILE A 241 -3.12 -9.57 -0.68
C ILE A 241 -1.83 -10.31 -1.04
N VAL A 242 -0.94 -9.71 -1.84
CA VAL A 242 0.34 -10.36 -2.20
C VAL A 242 1.28 -10.57 -1.01
N ARG A 243 1.08 -9.85 0.09
CA ARG A 243 1.83 -10.02 1.36
C ARG A 243 1.10 -10.93 2.35
N PHE A 244 -0.15 -11.30 2.10
CA PHE A 244 -0.98 -11.95 3.12
C PHE A 244 -0.39 -13.28 3.58
N ASP A 245 -0.26 -14.22 2.64
CA ASP A 245 0.30 -15.55 2.89
C ASP A 245 1.75 -15.52 3.41
N PRO A 246 2.71 -14.80 2.77
CA PRO A 246 4.10 -14.83 3.18
C PRO A 246 4.44 -13.97 4.41
N VAL A 247 3.60 -12.98 4.76
CA VAL A 247 3.89 -12.02 5.85
C VAL A 247 2.77 -12.01 6.88
N CYS A 248 1.54 -11.66 6.49
CA CYS A 248 0.45 -11.41 7.45
C CYS A 248 0.09 -12.66 8.28
N THR A 249 0.10 -13.85 7.68
CA THR A 249 -0.24 -15.10 8.38
C THR A 249 0.68 -15.39 9.55
N THR A 250 1.99 -15.15 9.38
CA THR A 250 3.00 -15.52 10.37
C THR A 250 3.37 -14.34 11.25
N ALA A 251 3.80 -13.21 10.65
CA ALA A 251 4.22 -12.06 11.43
C ALA A 251 3.02 -11.43 12.16
N LEU A 252 1.93 -11.17 11.45
CA LEU A 252 0.76 -10.49 12.02
C LEU A 252 -0.28 -11.46 12.62
N LYS A 253 0.00 -12.76 12.59
CA LYS A 253 -0.85 -13.83 13.12
C LYS A 253 -2.22 -13.92 12.43
N CYS A 254 -2.39 -13.37 11.22
CA CYS A 254 -3.64 -13.46 10.48
C CYS A 254 -3.79 -14.84 9.81
N ASN A 255 -4.03 -15.90 10.58
CA ASN A 255 -3.80 -17.29 10.16
C ASN A 255 -5.03 -18.22 10.20
N LEU A 256 -6.26 -17.70 10.13
CA LEU A 256 -7.47 -18.53 10.10
C LEU A 256 -7.65 -19.29 8.77
N LYS A 257 -7.23 -18.69 7.66
CA LYS A 257 -7.28 -19.21 6.28
C LYS A 257 -6.09 -18.65 5.49
N LEU A 258 -5.76 -19.24 4.34
CA LEU A 258 -4.72 -18.75 3.42
C LEU A 258 -5.32 -18.36 2.07
N ILE A 259 -4.75 -17.34 1.42
CA ILE A 259 -5.14 -16.94 0.05
C ILE A 259 -4.95 -18.11 -0.90
N ARG A 260 -3.83 -18.85 -0.80
CA ARG A 260 -3.52 -19.92 -1.74
C ARG A 260 -4.49 -21.10 -1.76
N THR A 261 -5.21 -21.36 -0.66
CA THR A 261 -6.04 -22.57 -0.48
C THR A 261 -7.51 -22.27 -0.30
N ASP A 262 -7.85 -21.15 0.33
CA ASP A 262 -9.21 -20.87 0.78
C ASP A 262 -9.91 -19.78 -0.05
N TYR A 263 -9.17 -19.04 -0.86
CA TYR A 263 -9.67 -17.89 -1.63
C TYR A 263 -9.29 -17.95 -3.12
N PRO A 264 -9.91 -18.86 -3.90
CA PRO A 264 -9.56 -19.06 -5.30
C PRO A 264 -9.79 -17.83 -6.18
N ASN A 265 -10.83 -17.02 -5.93
CA ASN A 265 -11.10 -15.83 -6.74
C ASN A 265 -10.13 -14.69 -6.42
N ILE A 266 -9.78 -14.49 -5.16
CA ILE A 266 -8.69 -13.58 -4.77
C ILE A 266 -7.37 -14.03 -5.38
N LEU A 267 -7.05 -15.33 -5.35
CA LEU A 267 -5.80 -15.83 -5.94
C LEU A 267 -5.76 -15.62 -7.46
N ARG A 268 -6.88 -15.88 -8.17
CA ARG A 268 -7.03 -15.57 -9.60
C ARG A 268 -6.77 -14.09 -9.86
N TRP A 269 -7.46 -13.22 -9.14
CA TRP A 269 -7.35 -11.77 -9.27
C TRP A 269 -5.93 -11.26 -8.96
N ALA A 270 -5.27 -11.80 -7.94
CA ALA A 270 -3.91 -11.41 -7.56
C ALA A 270 -2.88 -11.78 -8.65
N ARG A 271 -3.05 -12.95 -9.28
CA ARG A 271 -2.27 -13.38 -10.46
C ARG A 271 -2.49 -12.47 -11.65
N GLU A 272 -3.75 -12.14 -11.92
CA GLU A 272 -4.13 -11.27 -13.03
C GLU A 272 -3.48 -9.90 -12.94
N ILE A 273 -3.43 -9.30 -11.74
CA ILE A 273 -2.74 -8.03 -11.52
C ILE A 273 -1.22 -8.20 -11.58
N TYR A 274 -0.66 -9.23 -10.94
CA TYR A 274 0.79 -9.48 -10.96
C TYR A 274 1.35 -9.61 -12.37
N GLN A 275 0.59 -10.22 -13.28
CA GLN A 275 0.96 -10.45 -14.68
C GLN A 275 0.73 -9.24 -15.60
N MET A 276 0.14 -8.15 -15.10
CA MET A 276 0.07 -6.91 -15.86
C MET A 276 1.47 -6.33 -16.09
N PRO A 277 1.71 -5.68 -17.24
CA PRO A 277 3.01 -5.07 -17.53
C PRO A 277 3.52 -4.19 -16.38
N LYS A 278 4.80 -4.36 -16.03
CA LYS A 278 5.54 -3.65 -14.97
C LYS A 278 5.09 -3.91 -13.52
N LEU A 279 3.96 -4.58 -13.26
CA LEU A 279 3.46 -4.69 -11.88
C LEU A 279 4.25 -5.67 -11.02
N ALA A 280 4.74 -6.77 -11.61
CA ALA A 280 5.64 -7.70 -10.94
C ALA A 280 6.91 -7.00 -10.40
N ASP A 281 7.46 -6.03 -11.15
CA ASP A 281 8.70 -5.31 -10.81
C ASP A 281 8.54 -4.42 -9.56
N THR A 282 7.31 -4.10 -9.17
CA THR A 282 7.01 -3.32 -7.95
C THR A 282 6.99 -4.16 -6.68
N LEU A 283 7.04 -5.50 -6.81
CA LEU A 283 6.96 -6.44 -5.69
C LEU A 283 8.31 -7.12 -5.47
N ASN A 284 8.90 -6.92 -4.31
CA ASN A 284 10.10 -7.65 -3.88
C ASN A 284 9.82 -8.41 -2.59
N MET A 285 9.59 -9.72 -2.69
CA MET A 285 9.22 -10.54 -1.54
C MET A 285 10.33 -10.63 -0.49
N TYR A 286 11.60 -10.57 -0.91
CA TYR A 286 12.74 -10.51 0.00
C TYR A 286 12.65 -9.30 0.93
N HIS A 287 12.30 -8.12 0.39
CA HIS A 287 12.08 -6.89 1.16
C HIS A 287 10.78 -6.97 1.99
N CYS A 288 9.68 -7.46 1.40
CA CYS A 288 8.38 -7.57 2.09
C CYS A 288 8.46 -8.35 3.39
N LYS A 289 9.18 -9.48 3.39
CA LYS A 289 9.31 -10.35 4.56
C LYS A 289 10.25 -9.81 5.63
N ARG A 290 11.10 -8.83 5.29
CA ARG A 290 12.08 -8.21 6.20
C ARG A 290 11.62 -6.87 6.76
N LEU A 291 10.72 -6.17 6.07
CA LEU A 291 10.14 -4.92 6.54
C LEU A 291 8.96 -5.15 7.49
N LEU A 292 9.24 -5.68 8.67
CA LEU A 292 8.21 -5.90 9.71
C LEU A 292 7.98 -4.65 10.57
N PRO A 293 6.80 -4.48 11.20
CA PRO A 293 6.54 -3.35 12.08
C PRO A 293 7.58 -3.22 13.21
N VAL A 294 7.68 -2.04 13.80
CA VAL A 294 8.59 -1.81 14.93
C VAL A 294 8.26 -2.77 16.08
N GLY A 295 9.29 -3.38 16.66
CA GLY A 295 9.14 -4.36 17.76
C GLY A 295 9.02 -5.81 17.32
N PHE A 296 9.00 -6.10 16.01
CA PHE A 296 9.03 -7.47 15.50
C PHE A 296 10.46 -7.96 15.32
N ASP A 297 10.72 -9.20 15.73
CA ASP A 297 11.96 -9.90 15.40
C ASP A 297 11.98 -10.24 13.91
N SER A 298 13.01 -9.77 13.21
CA SER A 298 13.27 -10.03 11.79
C SER A 298 14.59 -10.79 11.58
N SER A 299 15.16 -11.36 12.64
CA SER A 299 16.38 -12.18 12.59
C SER A 299 16.16 -13.51 11.87
N VAL A 300 14.97 -14.11 12.04
CA VAL A 300 14.56 -15.34 11.37
C VAL A 300 13.40 -15.04 10.43
N ILE A 301 13.61 -15.29 9.14
CA ILE A 301 12.62 -15.07 8.10
C ILE A 301 12.11 -16.43 7.61
N PRO A 302 10.80 -16.72 7.70
CA PRO A 302 10.22 -17.95 7.15
C PRO A 302 10.61 -18.13 5.69
N ILE A 303 10.83 -19.37 5.22
CA ILE A 303 11.29 -19.61 3.84
C ILE A 303 10.19 -19.44 2.77
N TYR A 304 8.91 -19.53 3.15
CA TYR A 304 7.78 -19.51 2.22
C TYR A 304 7.52 -18.09 1.67
N ASP A 305 7.47 -17.94 0.35
CA ASP A 305 7.31 -16.65 -0.36
C ASP A 305 5.88 -16.38 -0.87
N GLY A 306 4.91 -17.22 -0.47
CA GLY A 306 3.53 -17.10 -0.93
C GLY A 306 3.23 -18.00 -2.14
N PRO A 307 1.99 -17.95 -2.65
CA PRO A 307 1.63 -18.67 -3.86
C PRO A 307 2.38 -18.10 -5.07
N ASP A 308 2.74 -18.97 -6.01
CA ASP A 308 3.31 -18.55 -7.28
C ASP A 308 2.26 -17.77 -8.10
N LEU A 309 2.53 -16.46 -8.24
CA LEU A 309 1.68 -15.51 -8.95
C LEU A 309 1.93 -15.49 -10.46
N SER A 310 3.00 -16.14 -10.94
CA SER A 310 3.31 -16.26 -12.38
C SER A 310 2.53 -17.39 -13.06
N LYS A 311 1.91 -18.28 -12.28
CA LYS A 311 1.11 -19.38 -12.83
C LYS A 311 -0.05 -18.88 -13.70
N PRO A 312 -0.44 -19.66 -14.74
CA PRO A 312 -1.57 -19.32 -15.59
C PRO A 312 -2.85 -19.04 -14.79
N ILE A 313 -3.62 -18.06 -15.26
CA ILE A 313 -4.91 -17.69 -14.68
C ILE A 313 -5.96 -18.67 -15.19
N ILE A 314 -6.57 -19.44 -14.29
CA ILE A 314 -7.70 -20.31 -14.62
C ILE A 314 -8.97 -19.57 -14.24
N ARG A 315 -9.82 -19.27 -15.24
CA ARG A 315 -11.17 -18.72 -15.02
C ARG A 315 -12.14 -19.91 -15.01
N SER A 316 -12.76 -20.15 -13.87
CA SER A 316 -13.90 -21.08 -13.74
C SER A 316 -15.17 -20.43 -14.29
#